data_AF-A0A251XTG7-F1
#
_entry.id   AF-A0A251XTG7-F1
#
_cell.length_a   1.000
_cell.length_b   1.000
_cell.length_c   1.000
_cell.angle_alpha   90.00
_cell.angle_beta   90.00
_cell.angle_gamma   90.00
#
_symmetry.space_group_name_H-M   'P 1'
#
loop_
_entity.id
_entity.type
_entity.pdbx_description
1 polymer ?
#
loop_
_entity_poly.entity_id
_entity_poly.type
_entity_poly.pdbx_seq_one_letter_code
_entity_poly.pdbx_strand_id
1 'polypeptide(L)'
;MFSSLFCVPCQATRRVLADVQGLLPWLDVEELDVAAHPDRAEAEGIRSTPTIVVRAGDREVLRAEGVPTAPQVLQAVARAMDALPGSTDAGSSGPADPA
;
A
#
# COMPACT_ATOMS: atom_id res chain seq x y z
N MET A 1 -2.20 -6.78 -2.97
CA MET A 1 -1.41 -6.81 -4.22
C MET A 1 -2.07 -7.79 -5.18
N PHE A 2 -2.29 -7.37 -6.41
CA PHE A 2 -2.70 -8.25 -7.51
C PHE A 2 -1.47 -8.85 -8.18
N SER A 3 -1.47 -10.17 -8.36
CA SER A 3 -0.37 -10.95 -8.89
C SER A 3 -0.82 -11.91 -9.99
N SER A 4 0.14 -12.58 -10.62
CA SER A 4 -0.10 -13.65 -11.58
C SER A 4 0.88 -14.79 -11.33
N LEU A 5 0.40 -16.03 -11.40
CA LEU A 5 1.23 -17.24 -11.46
C LEU A 5 2.22 -17.11 -12.63
N PHE A 6 3.52 -17.27 -12.39
CA PHE A 6 4.62 -17.07 -13.38
C PHE A 6 5.04 -15.62 -13.69
N CYS A 7 4.53 -14.62 -12.96
CA CYS A 7 5.00 -13.25 -13.07
C CYS A 7 6.30 -13.01 -12.26
N VAL A 8 7.45 -12.88 -12.96
CA VAL A 8 8.75 -12.57 -12.32
C VAL A 8 8.73 -11.24 -11.54
N PRO A 9 8.20 -10.13 -12.09
CA PRO A 9 8.08 -8.89 -11.33
C PRO A 9 7.22 -9.03 -10.06
N CYS A 10 6.23 -9.92 -10.08
CA CYS A 10 5.39 -10.20 -8.92
C CYS A 10 6.20 -10.90 -7.82
N GLN A 11 7.13 -11.80 -8.15
CA GLN A 11 8.04 -12.40 -7.17
C GLN A 11 8.95 -11.35 -6.50
N ALA A 12 9.50 -10.42 -7.29
CA ALA A 12 10.28 -9.32 -6.75
C ALA A 12 9.46 -8.45 -5.78
N THR A 13 8.21 -8.16 -6.13
CA THR A 13 7.28 -7.41 -5.28
C THR A 13 6.96 -8.15 -3.98
N ARG A 14 6.71 -9.47 -4.02
CA ARG A 14 6.51 -10.28 -2.80
C ARG A 14 7.69 -10.16 -1.84
N ARG A 15 8.93 -10.15 -2.35
CA ARG A 15 10.12 -9.98 -1.50
C ARG A 15 10.16 -8.61 -0.84
N VAL A 16 9.89 -7.56 -1.60
CA VAL A 16 9.82 -6.19 -1.05
C VAL A 16 8.73 -6.07 0.02
N LEU A 17 7.55 -6.64 -0.21
CA LEU A 17 6.46 -6.63 0.77
C LEU A 17 6.80 -7.44 2.03
N ALA A 18 7.50 -8.57 1.89
CA ALA A 18 8.00 -9.35 3.03
C ALA A 18 9.04 -8.56 3.86
N ASP A 19 9.97 -7.86 3.20
CA ASP A 19 10.94 -7.00 3.89
C ASP A 19 10.23 -5.90 4.70
N VAL A 20 9.18 -5.29 4.12
CA VAL A 20 8.36 -4.27 4.80
C VAL A 20 7.56 -4.86 5.95
N GLN A 21 6.97 -6.05 5.81
CA GLN A 21 6.27 -6.73 6.91
C GLN A 21 7.21 -7.08 8.07
N GLY A 22 8.50 -7.32 7.79
CA GLY A 22 9.52 -7.45 8.84
C GLY A 22 9.72 -6.19 9.68
N LEU A 23 9.46 -5.01 9.11
CA LEU A 23 9.53 -3.72 9.80
C LEU A 23 8.19 -3.29 10.42
N LEU A 24 7.07 -3.66 9.76
CA LEU A 24 5.71 -3.32 10.15
C LEU A 24 4.86 -4.60 10.29
N PRO A 25 4.98 -5.35 11.40
CA PRO A 25 4.30 -6.64 11.56
C PRO A 25 2.76 -6.55 11.58
N TRP A 26 2.23 -5.35 11.84
CA TRP A 26 0.80 -5.07 11.83
C TRP A 26 0.25 -4.74 10.43
N LEU A 27 1.13 -4.56 9.43
CA LEU A 27 0.70 -4.23 8.07
C LEU A 27 0.14 -5.47 7.38
N ASP A 28 -1.18 -5.48 7.20
CA ASP A 28 -1.84 -6.51 6.42
C ASP A 28 -1.53 -6.37 4.94
N VAL A 29 -1.16 -7.48 4.31
CA VAL A 29 -0.85 -7.55 2.88
C VAL A 29 -1.54 -8.78 2.32
N GLU A 30 -2.67 -8.55 1.67
CA GLU A 30 -3.37 -9.58 0.92
C GLU A 30 -2.76 -9.72 -0.48
N GLU A 31 -2.49 -10.96 -0.91
CA GLU A 31 -2.11 -11.27 -2.29
C GLU A 31 -3.28 -11.94 -3.02
N LEU A 32 -3.67 -11.36 -4.16
CA LEU A 32 -4.75 -11.88 -5.01
C LEU A 32 -4.20 -12.21 -6.40
N ASP A 33 -4.14 -13.50 -6.73
CA ASP A 33 -3.85 -13.92 -8.10
C ASP A 33 -5.04 -13.57 -9.01
N VAL A 34 -4.76 -12.89 -10.12
CA VAL A 34 -5.79 -12.38 -11.04
C VAL A 34 -6.55 -13.50 -11.77
N ALA A 35 -5.96 -14.68 -11.95
CA ALA A 35 -6.63 -15.82 -12.58
C ALA A 35 -7.53 -16.56 -11.58
N ALA A 36 -7.15 -16.60 -10.31
CA ALA A 36 -7.95 -17.15 -9.23
C ALA A 36 -9.09 -16.23 -8.78
N HIS A 37 -8.93 -14.90 -8.91
CA HIS A 37 -9.92 -13.89 -8.49
C HIS A 37 -10.25 -12.89 -9.61
N PRO A 38 -10.80 -13.34 -10.75
CA PRO A 38 -11.04 -12.50 -11.92
C PRO A 38 -12.03 -11.37 -11.63
N ASP A 39 -13.13 -11.64 -10.91
CA ASP A 39 -14.15 -10.63 -10.58
C ASP A 39 -13.59 -9.50 -9.73
N ARG A 40 -12.68 -9.81 -8.80
CA ARG A 40 -11.99 -8.81 -7.97
C ARG A 40 -11.01 -8.01 -8.80
N ALA A 41 -10.25 -8.65 -9.69
CA ALA A 41 -9.33 -7.96 -10.57
C ALA A 41 -10.06 -7.00 -11.54
N GLU A 42 -11.22 -7.40 -12.06
CA GLU A 42 -12.06 -6.56 -12.91
C GLU A 42 -12.66 -5.38 -12.14
N ALA A 43 -13.26 -5.63 -10.97
CA ALA A 43 -13.83 -4.59 -10.12
C ALA A 43 -12.79 -3.54 -9.70
N GLU A 44 -11.55 -3.95 -9.50
CA GLU A 44 -10.42 -3.09 -9.14
C GLU A 44 -9.70 -2.49 -10.36
N GLY A 45 -10.17 -2.75 -11.57
CA GLY A 45 -9.62 -2.21 -12.81
C GLY A 45 -8.16 -2.62 -13.07
N ILE A 46 -7.78 -3.84 -12.72
CA ILE A 46 -6.39 -4.32 -12.83
C ILE A 46 -6.06 -4.60 -14.29
N ARG A 47 -5.12 -3.82 -14.84
CA ARG A 47 -4.69 -3.89 -16.26
C ARG A 47 -3.34 -4.54 -16.45
N SER A 48 -2.54 -4.59 -15.38
CA SER A 48 -1.19 -5.12 -15.38
C SER A 48 -0.88 -5.78 -14.03
N THR A 49 0.04 -6.73 -14.02
CA THR A 49 0.58 -7.31 -12.78
C THR A 49 2.09 -7.09 -12.73
N PRO A 50 2.66 -6.77 -11.56
CA PRO A 50 1.99 -6.55 -10.29
C PRO A 50 1.28 -5.19 -10.22
N THR A 51 0.13 -5.15 -9.56
CA THR A 51 -0.52 -3.89 -9.15
C THR A 51 -0.74 -3.92 -7.65
N ILE A 52 -0.31 -2.87 -6.96
CA ILE A 52 -0.52 -2.68 -5.53
C ILE A 52 -1.59 -1.62 -5.35
N VAL A 53 -2.61 -1.98 -4.58
CA VAL A 53 -3.66 -1.09 -4.11
C VAL A 53 -3.48 -0.95 -2.60
N VAL A 54 -3.31 0.28 -2.12
CA VAL A 54 -3.22 0.60 -0.70
C VAL A 54 -4.56 1.19 -0.27
N ARG A 55 -5.12 0.64 0.81
CA ARG A 55 -6.43 1.05 1.33
C ARG A 55 -6.31 1.59 2.75
N ALA A 56 -7.16 2.57 3.06
CA ALA A 56 -7.38 3.11 4.40
C ALA A 56 -8.87 2.95 4.70
N GLY A 57 -9.25 1.84 5.36
CA GLY A 57 -10.63 1.36 5.37
C GLY A 57 -11.08 0.97 3.96
N ASP A 58 -12.27 1.41 3.56
CA ASP A 58 -12.81 1.11 2.22
C ASP A 58 -12.23 2.02 1.10
N ARG A 59 -11.45 3.04 1.47
CA ARG A 59 -10.92 4.01 0.51
C ARG A 59 -9.56 3.58 -0.03
N GLU A 60 -9.44 3.50 -1.35
CA GLU A 60 -8.15 3.45 -2.03
C GLU A 60 -7.42 4.79 -1.85
N VAL A 61 -6.21 4.75 -1.29
CA VAL A 61 -5.39 5.94 -1.05
C VAL A 61 -4.20 6.04 -2.00
N LEU A 62 -3.73 4.90 -2.50
CA LEU A 62 -2.62 4.84 -3.45
C LEU A 62 -2.73 3.58 -4.31
N ARG A 63 -2.34 3.74 -5.57
CA ARG A 63 -2.12 2.65 -6.51
C ARG A 63 -0.73 2.77 -7.12
N ALA A 64 -0.06 1.63 -7.25
CA ALA A 64 1.22 1.53 -7.95
C ALA A 64 1.22 0.31 -8.86
N GLU A 65 1.67 0.49 -10.10
CA GLU A 65 1.93 -0.59 -11.04
C GLU A 65 3.43 -0.88 -11.11
N GLY A 66 3.78 -2.15 -11.28
CA GLY A 66 5.18 -2.59 -11.31
C GLY A 66 5.78 -2.84 -9.92
N VAL A 67 7.09 -3.10 -9.91
CA VAL A 67 7.81 -3.49 -8.68
C VAL A 67 8.16 -2.26 -7.87
N PRO A 68 7.62 -2.07 -6.65
CA PRO A 68 8.02 -0.98 -5.78
C PRO A 68 9.37 -1.27 -5.11
N THR A 69 9.97 -0.22 -4.54
CA THR A 69 11.02 -0.34 -3.53
C THR A 69 10.41 -0.33 -2.12
N ALA A 70 11.11 -0.90 -1.13
CA ALA A 70 10.64 -0.88 0.26
C ALA A 70 10.38 0.56 0.78
N PRO A 71 11.23 1.58 0.51
CA PRO A 71 10.93 2.95 0.89
C PRO A 71 9.65 3.51 0.26
N GLN A 72 9.33 3.16 -0.98
CA GLN A 72 8.07 3.59 -1.62
C GLN A 72 6.85 2.99 -0.93
N VAL A 73 6.91 1.71 -0.54
CA VAL A 73 5.83 1.06 0.22
C VAL A 73 5.67 1.72 1.58
N LEU A 74 6.76 1.95 2.32
CA LEU A 74 6.73 2.62 3.63
C LEU A 74 6.14 4.03 3.54
N GLN A 75 6.52 4.80 2.51
CA GLN A 75 5.93 6.13 2.27
C GLN A 75 4.44 6.06 1.93
N ALA A 76 4.00 5.05 1.17
CA ALA A 76 2.59 4.86 0.87
C ALA A 76 1.77 4.54 2.13
N VAL A 77 2.32 3.72 3.03
CA VAL A 77 1.71 3.41 4.34
C VAL A 77 1.61 4.67 5.20
N ALA A 78 2.68 5.46 5.30
CA ALA A 78 2.66 6.72 6.07
C ALA A 78 1.56 7.67 5.55
N ARG A 79 1.48 7.88 4.23
CA ARG A 79 0.42 8.69 3.60
C ARG A 79 -0.98 8.13 3.86
N ALA A 80 -1.14 6.81 3.87
CA ALA A 80 -2.42 6.16 4.16
C ALA A 80 -2.89 6.46 5.58
N MET A 81 -1.98 6.43 6.55
CA MET A 81 -2.25 6.75 7.95
C MET A 81 -2.60 8.23 8.13
N ASP A 82 -1.88 9.14 7.47
CA ASP A 82 -2.17 10.58 7.53
C ASP A 82 -3.55 10.91 6.94
N ALA A 83 -3.99 10.14 5.94
CA ALA A 83 -5.25 10.39 5.24
C ALA A 83 -6.50 9.87 6.00
N LEU A 84 -6.34 9.06 7.06
CA LEU A 84 -7.47 8.58 7.87
C LEU A 84 -8.09 9.76 8.66
N PRO A 85 -9.42 10.01 8.54
CA PRO A 85 -10.08 11.03 9.36
C PRO A 85 -10.02 10.61 10.83
N GLY A 86 -9.12 11.26 11.59
CA GLY A 86 -8.78 10.94 12.97
C GLY A 86 -7.31 11.17 13.35
N SER A 87 -6.43 11.44 12.38
CA SER A 87 -4.99 11.70 12.62
C SER A 87 -4.64 13.19 12.81
N THR A 88 -5.58 14.12 12.63
CA THR A 88 -5.36 15.55 12.89
C THR A 88 -5.93 15.94 14.25
N ASP A 89 -5.14 15.70 15.31
CA ASP A 89 -5.00 16.60 16.48
C ASP A 89 -3.96 16.03 17.44
N ALA A 90 -2.69 16.03 17.02
CA ALA A 90 -1.56 15.87 17.92
C ALA A 90 -0.32 16.56 17.35
N GLY A 91 -0.25 17.88 17.52
CA GLY A 91 1.05 18.57 17.49
C GLY A 91 1.17 19.81 16.61
N SER A 92 0.34 20.83 16.82
CA SER A 92 0.84 22.21 16.69
C SER A 92 0.39 23.05 17.88
N SER A 93 1.18 23.01 18.94
CA SER A 93 1.18 24.00 20.04
C SER A 93 2.63 24.09 20.53
N GLY A 94 3.48 24.85 19.84
CA GLY A 94 3.95 26.18 20.25
C GLY A 94 5.48 26.28 20.05
N PRO A 95 6.11 27.47 20.16
CA PRO A 95 5.70 28.56 21.03
C PRO A 95 5.27 29.84 20.29
N ALA A 96 4.44 30.62 20.98
CA ALA A 96 4.14 32.01 20.66
C ALA A 96 5.40 32.87 20.87
N ASP A 97 5.67 33.73 19.89
CA ASP A 97 6.74 34.73 19.90
C ASP A 97 6.28 35.95 20.74
N PRO A 98 7.03 36.44 21.73
CA PRO A 98 6.71 37.68 22.42
C PRO A 98 7.33 38.88 21.68
N ALA A 99 6.48 39.72 21.10
CA ALA A 99 6.81 41.08 20.67
C ALA A 99 5.80 42.08 21.25
#